data_AF-A0A6N8W2J2-F1
#
_entry.id   AF-A0A6N8W2J2-F1
#
_cell.length_a   1.000
_cell.length_b   1.000
_cell.length_c   1.000
_cell.angle_alpha   90.00
_cell.angle_beta   90.00
_cell.angle_gamma   90.00
#
_symmetry.space_group_name_H-M   'P 1'
#
loop_
_entity.id
_entity.type
_entity.pdbx_description
1 polymer ?
#
loop_
_entity_poly.entity_id
_entity_poly.type
_entity_poly.pdbx_seq_one_letter_code
_entity_poly.pdbx_strand_id
1 'polypeptide(L)'
;TGKRFPAADAARWGLVNRVTTLEELEPTVHELAATIAQNAPKTIRAIRRAIQEIPKDPDHRNLDEVNALVQACFASNDYKEGRTAFMEKRRPVFQDA
;
A
#
# COMPACT_ATOMS: atom_id res chain seq x y z
N THR A 1 -11.10 -24.78 18.92
CA THR A 1 -12.54 -25.05 18.77
C THR A 1 -13.02 -25.06 17.32
N GLY A 2 -12.33 -24.45 16.35
CA GLY A 2 -12.72 -24.54 14.93
C GLY A 2 -14.02 -23.81 14.56
N LYS A 3 -14.48 -22.89 15.42
CA LYS A 3 -15.75 -22.20 15.27
C LYS A 3 -15.67 -21.17 14.13
N ARG A 4 -16.69 -21.15 13.26
CA ARG A 4 -16.90 -20.09 12.26
C ARG A 4 -17.37 -18.79 12.91
N PHE A 5 -17.03 -17.66 12.31
CA PHE A 5 -17.44 -16.34 12.77
C PHE A 5 -17.98 -15.49 11.60
N PRO A 6 -18.88 -14.53 11.87
CA PRO A 6 -19.35 -13.56 10.88
C PRO A 6 -18.24 -12.65 10.35
N ALA A 7 -18.35 -12.22 9.10
CA ALA A 7 -17.41 -11.27 8.49
C ALA A 7 -17.30 -9.95 9.28
N ALA A 8 -18.41 -9.47 9.84
CA ALA A 8 -18.45 -8.26 10.67
C ALA A 8 -17.54 -8.37 11.92
N ASP A 9 -17.46 -9.55 12.54
CA ASP A 9 -16.57 -9.78 13.67
C ASP A 9 -15.10 -9.75 13.21
N ALA A 10 -14.78 -10.32 12.05
CA ALA A 10 -13.43 -10.25 11.48
C ALA A 10 -12.98 -8.81 11.20
N ALA A 11 -13.87 -7.94 10.73
CA ALA A 11 -13.55 -6.52 10.56
C ALA A 11 -13.31 -5.83 11.91
N ARG A 12 -14.17 -6.09 12.91
CA ARG A 12 -14.00 -5.54 14.27
C ARG A 12 -12.68 -5.97 14.92
N TRP A 13 -12.22 -7.18 14.62
CA TRP A 13 -10.93 -7.69 15.12
C TRP A 13 -9.72 -7.21 14.30
N GLY A 14 -9.93 -6.51 13.18
CA GLY A 14 -8.87 -6.06 12.29
C GLY A 14 -8.28 -7.14 11.38
N LEU A 15 -8.96 -8.30 11.25
CA LEU A 15 -8.52 -9.38 10.35
C LEU A 15 -8.77 -9.04 8.87
N VAL A 16 -9.83 -8.29 8.59
CA VAL A 16 -10.15 -7.76 7.26
C VAL A 16 -10.39 -6.26 7.35
N ASN A 17 -10.08 -5.52 6.28
CA ASN A 17 -10.20 -4.06 6.29
C ASN A 17 -11.63 -3.55 6.11
N ARG A 18 -12.45 -4.24 5.33
CA ARG A 18 -13.83 -3.85 4.98
C ARG A 18 -14.70 -5.09 4.80
N VAL A 19 -15.99 -4.94 5.09
CA VAL A 19 -17.04 -5.93 4.81
C VAL A 19 -18.10 -5.22 3.98
N THR A 20 -18.55 -5.87 2.92
CA THR A 20 -19.55 -5.34 2.00
C THR A 20 -20.51 -6.47 1.56
N THR A 21 -21.58 -6.14 0.84
CA THR A 21 -22.48 -7.14 0.25
C THR A 21 -21.81 -7.86 -0.93
N LEU A 22 -22.40 -8.95 -1.40
CA LEU A 22 -21.85 -9.68 -2.54
C LEU A 22 -21.91 -8.83 -3.82
N GLU A 23 -23.00 -8.07 -3.98
CA GLU A 23 -23.25 -7.20 -5.13
C GLU A 23 -22.25 -6.05 -5.21
N GLU A 24 -21.81 -5.53 -4.06
CA GLU A 24 -20.87 -4.42 -3.97
C GLU A 24 -19.40 -4.85 -3.89
N LEU A 25 -19.11 -6.15 -3.83
CA LEU A 25 -17.76 -6.67 -3.67
C LEU A 25 -16.82 -6.19 -4.79
N GLU A 26 -17.18 -6.45 -6.05
CA GLU A 26 -16.35 -6.06 -7.20
C GLU A 26 -16.17 -4.54 -7.30
N PRO A 27 -17.22 -3.71 -7.24
CA PRO A 27 -17.06 -2.26 -7.21
C PRO A 27 -16.12 -1.77 -6.10
N THR A 28 -16.28 -2.31 -4.88
CA THR A 28 -15.46 -1.93 -3.72
C THR A 28 -13.99 -2.30 -3.92
N VAL A 29 -13.72 -3.50 -4.45
CA VAL A 29 -12.36 -3.97 -4.74
C VAL A 29 -11.71 -3.11 -5.81
N HIS A 30 -12.42 -2.83 -6.90
CA HIS A 30 -11.92 -1.99 -7.99
C HIS A 30 -11.64 -0.56 -7.53
N GLU A 31 -12.50 0.04 -6.72
CA GLU A 31 -12.30 1.37 -6.15
C GLU A 31 -11.02 1.43 -5.30
N LEU A 32 -10.82 0.45 -4.42
CA LEU A 32 -9.64 0.35 -3.59
C LEU A 32 -8.38 0.16 -4.44
N ALA A 33 -8.42 -0.76 -5.41
CA ALA A 33 -7.30 -1.01 -6.31
C ALA A 33 -6.94 0.23 -7.14
N ALA A 34 -7.94 0.95 -7.65
CA ALA A 34 -7.75 2.19 -8.40
C ALA A 34 -7.16 3.30 -7.52
N THR A 35 -7.52 3.35 -6.23
CA THR A 35 -6.93 4.31 -5.27
C THR A 35 -5.46 3.99 -5.03
N ILE A 36 -5.10 2.71 -4.87
CA ILE A 36 -3.71 2.28 -4.70
C ILE A 36 -2.90 2.56 -5.97
N ALA A 37 -3.46 2.25 -7.15
CA ALA A 37 -2.79 2.41 -8.45
C ALA A 37 -2.50 3.88 -8.81
N GLN A 38 -3.15 4.85 -8.16
CA GLN A 38 -2.86 6.27 -8.32
C GLN A 38 -1.56 6.72 -7.62
N ASN A 39 -0.91 5.86 -6.83
CA ASN A 39 0.33 6.17 -6.14
C ASN A 39 1.55 5.75 -6.97
N ALA A 40 2.70 6.37 -6.69
CA ALA A 40 3.96 6.04 -7.34
C ALA A 40 4.30 4.54 -7.11
N PRO A 41 4.45 3.72 -8.16
CA PRO A 41 4.65 2.27 -8.04
C PRO A 41 5.85 1.90 -7.16
N LYS A 42 6.97 2.61 -7.33
CA LYS A 42 8.19 2.40 -6.51
C LYS A 42 7.94 2.65 -5.03
N THR A 43 7.14 3.66 -4.68
CA THR A 43 6.79 3.97 -3.29
C THR A 43 5.95 2.85 -2.68
N ILE A 44 4.93 2.36 -3.40
CA ILE A 44 4.09 1.24 -2.94
C ILE A 44 4.93 -0.02 -2.73
N ARG A 45 5.89 -0.30 -3.61
CA ARG A 45 6.82 -1.43 -3.47
C ARG A 45 7.70 -1.27 -2.22
N ALA A 46 8.28 -0.10 -2.00
CA ALA A 46 9.11 0.18 -0.82
C ALA A 46 8.31 0.03 0.49
N ILE A 47 7.10 0.60 0.56
CA ILE A 47 6.22 0.49 1.73
C ILE A 47 5.86 -0.98 2.00
N ARG A 48 5.44 -1.72 0.98
CA ARG A 48 5.09 -3.14 1.14
C ARG A 48 6.28 -3.95 1.67
N ARG A 49 7.48 -3.70 1.14
CA ARG A 49 8.71 -4.37 1.60
C ARG A 49 9.01 -4.03 3.06
N ALA A 50 8.90 -2.76 3.45
CA ALA A 50 9.10 -2.31 4.82
C ALA A 50 8.12 -2.97 5.80
N ILE A 51 6.82 -3.02 5.45
CA ILE A 51 5.79 -3.68 6.27
C ILE A 51 6.10 -5.15 6.52
N GLN A 52 6.65 -5.86 5.53
CA GLN A 52 7.04 -7.27 5.67
C GLN A 52 8.23 -7.49 6.62
N GLU A 53 9.03 -6.47 6.90
CA GLU A 53 10.13 -6.55 7.87
C GLU A 53 9.66 -6.34 9.32
N ILE A 54 8.57 -5.59 9.54
CA ILE A 54 8.07 -5.25 10.88
C ILE A 54 7.86 -6.47 11.79
N PRO A 55 7.17 -7.55 11.37
CA PRO A 55 6.88 -8.67 12.25
C PRO A 55 8.08 -9.60 12.49
N LYS A 56 9.20 -9.40 11.80
CA LYS A 56 10.40 -10.22 11.99
C LYS A 56 11.12 -9.85 13.28
N ASP A 57 11.87 -10.82 13.80
CA ASP A 57 12.90 -10.58 14.80
C ASP A 57 13.80 -9.43 14.34
N PRO A 58 14.06 -8.41 15.18
CA PRO A 58 14.92 -7.28 14.84
C PRO A 58 16.25 -7.67 14.20
N ASP A 59 16.89 -8.74 14.67
CA ASP A 59 18.21 -9.18 14.19
C ASP A 59 18.14 -9.84 12.79
N HIS A 60 16.94 -10.21 12.36
CA HIS A 60 16.67 -10.81 11.04
C HIS A 60 16.01 -9.85 10.05
N ARG A 61 15.86 -8.57 10.41
CA ARG A 61 15.30 -7.57 9.50
C ARG A 61 16.33 -7.16 8.46
N ASN A 62 15.92 -7.14 7.19
CA ASN A 62 16.72 -6.60 6.11
C ASN A 62 16.41 -5.10 5.91
N LEU A 63 16.91 -4.27 6.82
CA LEU A 63 16.69 -2.82 6.76
C LEU A 63 17.49 -2.15 5.64
N ASP A 64 18.63 -2.74 5.25
CA ASP A 64 19.45 -2.22 4.14
C ASP A 64 18.70 -2.28 2.81
N GLU A 65 17.98 -3.38 2.55
CA GLU A 65 17.12 -3.50 1.37
C GLU A 65 15.98 -2.47 1.39
N VAL A 66 15.34 -2.27 2.54
CA VAL A 66 14.28 -1.26 2.69
C VAL A 66 14.84 0.14 2.43
N ASN A 67 16.01 0.46 2.99
CA ASN A 67 16.69 1.73 2.77
C ASN A 67 17.05 1.92 1.29
N ALA A 68 17.57 0.90 0.62
CA ALA A 68 17.88 0.96 -0.81
C ALA A 68 16.65 1.25 -1.66
N LEU A 69 15.50 0.63 -1.36
CA LEU A 69 14.23 0.91 -2.04
C LEU A 69 13.74 2.32 -1.80
N VAL A 70 13.88 2.84 -0.57
CA VAL A 70 13.52 4.23 -0.24
C VAL A 70 14.42 5.21 -1.01
N GLN A 71 15.73 4.99 -1.07
CA GLN A 71 16.63 5.82 -1.86
C GLN A 71 16.29 5.78 -3.35
N ALA A 72 15.92 4.61 -3.88
CA ALA A 72 15.45 4.48 -5.27
C ALA A 72 14.15 5.26 -5.53
N CYS A 73 13.28 5.42 -4.52
CA CYS A 73 12.12 6.30 -4.63
C CYS A 73 12.55 7.77 -4.72
N PHE A 74 13.45 8.24 -3.85
CA PHE A 74 13.92 9.64 -3.89
C PHE A 74 14.65 10.00 -5.19
N ALA A 75 15.34 9.04 -5.80
CA ALA A 75 16.02 9.22 -7.06
C ALA A 75 15.09 9.18 -8.30
N SER A 76 13.80 8.85 -8.13
CA SER A 76 12.88 8.64 -9.25
C SER A 76 12.32 9.95 -9.83
N ASN A 77 11.87 9.90 -11.09
CA ASN A 77 11.11 10.98 -11.71
C ASN A 77 9.74 11.13 -11.04
N ASP A 78 9.14 10.01 -10.62
CA ASP A 78 7.88 10.03 -9.87
C ASP A 78 7.98 10.85 -8.58
N TYR A 79 9.12 10.85 -7.88
CA TYR A 79 9.30 11.69 -6.71
C TYR A 79 9.31 13.19 -7.06
N LYS A 80 9.98 13.56 -8.15
CA LYS A 80 9.97 14.94 -8.65
C LYS A 80 8.56 15.35 -9.06
N GLU A 81 7.89 14.52 -9.85
CA GLU A 81 6.52 14.74 -10.31
C GLU A 81 5.52 14.84 -9.15
N GLY A 82 5.60 13.94 -8.16
CA GLY A 82 4.75 13.98 -6.98
C GLY A 82 4.89 15.30 -6.21
N ARG A 83 6.12 15.79 -6.05
CA ARG A 83 6.38 17.09 -5.42
C ARG A 83 5.85 18.25 -6.27
N THR A 84 6.09 18.24 -7.57
CA THR A 84 5.61 19.28 -8.50
C THR A 84 4.08 19.33 -8.52
N ALA A 85 3.42 18.19 -8.72
CA ALA A 85 1.97 18.08 -8.75
C ALA A 85 1.32 18.54 -7.45
N PHE A 86 1.93 18.20 -6.29
CA PHE A 86 1.49 18.68 -4.99
C PHE A 86 1.56 20.21 -4.88
N MET A 87 2.69 20.81 -5.27
CA MET A 87 2.87 22.27 -5.26
C MET A 87 1.89 22.98 -6.22
N GLU A 88 1.62 22.37 -7.36
CA GLU A 88 0.70 22.87 -8.39
C GLU A 88 -0.78 22.53 -8.11
N LYS A 89 -1.08 21.81 -7.01
CA LYS A 89 -2.42 21.34 -6.63
C LYS A 89 -3.14 20.57 -7.74
N ARG A 90 -2.39 19.79 -8.52
CA ARG A 90 -2.92 18.90 -9.56
C ARG A 90 -2.67 17.44 -9.21
N ARG A 91 -3.32 16.53 -9.94
CA ARG A 91 -3.03 15.10 -9.82
C ARG A 91 -1.67 14.79 -10.44
N PRO A 92 -0.82 13.97 -9.78
CA PRO A 92 0.44 13.53 -10.35
C PRO A 92 0.21 12.48 -11.45
N VAL A 93 1.12 12.43 -12.42
CA VAL A 93 1.18 11.40 -13.46
C VAL A 93 2.46 10.59 -13.29
N PHE A 94 2.37 9.49 -12.57
CA PHE A 94 3.49 8.60 -12.31
C PHE A 94 3.77 7.70 -13.53
N GLN A 95 5.06 7.56 -13.89
CA GLN A 95 5.51 6.84 -15.07
C GLN A 95 6.63 5.82 -14.76
N ASP A 96 7.28 5.93 -13.61
CA ASP A 96 8.36 5.02 -13.24
C ASP A 96 7.83 3.71 -12.63
N ALA A 97 7.95 2.60 -13.37
CA ALA A 97 7.70 1.24 -12.85
C ALA A 97 8.84 0.73 -11.92
#